data_AF-A0A935B587-F1
#
_entry.id   AF-A0A935B587-F1
#
_cell.length_a   1.000
_cell.length_b   1.000
_cell.length_c   1.000
_cell.angle_alpha   90.00
_cell.angle_beta   90.00
_cell.angle_gamma   90.00
#
_symmetry.space_group_name_H-M   'P 1'
#
loop_
_entity.id
_entity.type
_entity.pdbx_description
1 polymer ?
#
loop_
_entity_poly.entity_id
_entity_poly.type
_entity_poly.pdbx_seq_one_letter_code
_entity_poly.pdbx_strand_id
1 'polypeptide(L)'
;GIQWGAGKATRWWWRRTNIRAGTLDRDGIPYSDKLTVVERIRRVSPTRLEIETVLTDPEAFVAPYTIKRAYTPMPPGSRFEEYLCENNRDL
;
A
#
# COMPACT_ATOMS: atom_id res chain seq x y z
N GLY A 1 4.15 14.84 -2.38
CA GLY A 1 4.94 14.94 -1.13
C GLY A 1 4.31 14.08 -0.03
N ILE A 2 5.01 13.82 1.07
CA ILE A 2 4.45 13.09 2.24
C ILE A 2 3.95 14.12 3.26
N GLN A 3 2.68 14.03 3.64
CA GLN A 3 2.08 14.86 4.68
C GLN A 3 1.66 13.99 5.87
N TRP A 4 1.96 14.48 7.08
CA TRP A 4 1.62 13.85 8.36
C TRP A 4 0.44 14.58 9.01
N GLY A 5 -0.58 13.85 9.47
CA GLY A 5 -1.68 14.40 10.28
C GLY A 5 -1.65 13.87 11.72
N ALA A 6 -1.80 14.75 12.71
CA ALA A 6 -1.87 14.39 14.13
C ALA A 6 -3.33 14.39 14.63
N GLY A 7 -3.83 13.22 15.04
CA GLY A 7 -5.06 13.07 15.83
C GLY A 7 -4.74 12.52 17.22
N LYS A 8 -5.49 12.93 18.24
CA LYS A 8 -5.26 12.58 19.66
C LYS A 8 -5.05 11.06 19.84
N ALA A 9 -3.88 10.70 20.35
CA ALA A 9 -3.38 9.35 20.68
C ALA A 9 -3.48 8.28 19.56
N THR A 10 -2.30 7.87 19.07
CA THR A 10 -2.04 6.58 18.39
C THR A 10 -2.47 6.41 16.92
N ARG A 11 -2.92 7.46 16.21
CA ARG A 11 -3.32 7.31 14.80
C ARG A 11 -2.59 8.31 13.89
N TRP A 12 -1.45 7.87 13.37
CA TRP A 12 -0.75 8.53 12.27
C TRP A 12 -1.30 7.99 10.95
N TRP A 13 -1.67 8.87 10.03
CA TRP A 13 -1.88 8.52 8.63
C TRP A 13 -0.91 9.34 7.80
N TRP A 14 -0.37 8.71 6.77
CA TRP A 14 0.42 9.40 5.76
C TRP A 14 -0.42 9.56 4.51
N ARG A 15 -0.36 10.78 3.99
CA ARG A 15 -0.94 11.11 2.69
C ARG A 15 0.18 11.32 1.69
N ARG A 16 0.09 10.64 0.55
CA ARG A 16 0.97 10.81 -0.60
C ARG A 16 0.21 11.44 -1.76
N THR A 17 0.84 12.45 -2.33
CA THR A 17 0.44 13.15 -3.57
C THR A 17 1.63 13.26 -4.51
N ASN A 18 1.38 13.70 -5.75
CA ASN A 18 2.37 13.86 -6.82
C ASN A 18 2.99 12.52 -7.23
N ILE A 19 2.13 11.52 -7.41
CA ILE A 19 2.52 10.23 -8.00
C ILE A 19 2.42 10.40 -9.51
N ARG A 20 3.39 9.93 -10.28
CA ARG A 20 3.28 9.94 -11.76
C ARG A 20 2.26 8.89 -12.19
N ALA A 21 1.48 9.15 -13.22
CA ALA A 21 0.57 8.16 -13.79
C ALA A 21 1.27 6.84 -14.13
N GLY A 22 0.55 5.73 -14.04
CA GLY A 22 1.09 4.39 -14.25
C GLY A 22 0.06 3.29 -14.01
N THR A 23 0.54 2.09 -13.69
CA THR A 23 -0.29 0.92 -13.38
C THR A 23 -0.10 0.47 -11.92
N LEU A 24 -1.20 0.14 -11.25
CA LEU A 24 -1.27 -0.17 -9.82
C LEU A 24 -0.68 -1.54 -9.50
N ASP A 25 -0.86 -2.50 -10.41
CA ASP A 25 -0.46 -3.90 -10.24
C ASP A 25 -0.07 -4.55 -11.58
N ARG A 26 0.15 -5.87 -11.53
CA ARG A 26 0.52 -6.69 -12.71
C ARG A 26 -0.62 -6.86 -13.71
N ASP A 27 -1.87 -6.66 -13.27
CA ASP A 27 -3.05 -6.75 -14.14
C ASP A 27 -3.24 -5.46 -14.94
N GLY A 28 -2.42 -4.44 -14.69
CA GLY A 28 -2.35 -3.23 -15.49
C GLY A 28 -3.40 -2.18 -15.13
N ILE A 29 -3.97 -2.24 -13.91
CA ILE A 29 -4.99 -1.28 -13.47
C ILE A 29 -4.41 0.15 -13.52
N PRO A 30 -4.90 1.05 -14.38
CA PRO A 30 -4.30 2.36 -14.55
C PRO A 30 -4.62 3.29 -13.37
N TYR A 31 -3.74 4.26 -13.12
CA TYR A 31 -4.00 5.44 -12.29
C TYR A 31 -3.33 6.68 -12.90
N SER A 32 -3.93 7.85 -12.66
CA SER A 32 -3.50 9.16 -13.14
C SER A 32 -2.49 9.82 -12.19
N ASP A 33 -1.95 10.96 -12.62
CA ASP A 33 -1.11 11.81 -11.77
C ASP A 33 -1.91 12.58 -10.69
N LYS A 34 -3.25 12.49 -10.73
CA LYS A 34 -4.16 13.04 -9.71
C LYS A 34 -4.40 12.07 -8.55
N LEU A 35 -3.81 10.87 -8.59
CA LEU A 35 -3.91 9.89 -7.52
C LEU A 35 -3.48 10.48 -6.17
N THR A 36 -4.41 10.42 -5.20
CA THR A 36 -4.14 10.61 -3.78
C THR A 36 -4.17 9.26 -3.09
N VAL A 37 -3.13 9.00 -2.27
CA VAL A 37 -3.03 7.79 -1.45
C VAL A 37 -3.02 8.18 0.02
N VAL A 38 -3.88 7.57 0.82
CA VAL A 38 -3.86 7.68 2.29
C VAL A 38 -3.67 6.30 2.86
N GLU A 39 -2.60 6.07 3.62
CA GLU A 39 -2.44 4.80 4.33
C GLU A 39 -2.41 4.97 5.85
N ARG A 40 -2.97 3.96 6.50
CA ARG A 40 -3.11 3.84 7.95
C ARG A 40 -2.53 2.51 8.38
N ILE A 41 -1.39 2.54 9.04
CA ILE A 41 -0.79 1.36 9.65
C ILE A 41 -1.15 1.31 11.13
N ARG A 42 -1.58 0.13 11.57
CA ARG A 42 -1.91 -0.16 12.96
C ARG A 42 -1.32 -1.49 13.37
N ARG A 43 -0.49 -1.51 14.41
CA ARG A 43 -0.16 -2.75 15.12
C ARG A 43 -1.28 -3.04 16.11
N VAL A 44 -2.07 -4.07 15.84
CA VAL A 44 -3.30 -4.37 16.61
C VAL A 44 -3.06 -5.39 17.70
N SER A 45 -1.99 -6.16 17.60
CA SER A 45 -1.47 -7.05 18.63
C SER A 45 0.04 -7.23 18.45
N PRO A 46 0.74 -7.90 19.39
CA PRO A 46 2.17 -8.23 19.22
C PRO A 46 2.47 -9.00 17.93
N THR A 47 1.49 -9.73 17.39
CA THR A 47 1.63 -10.62 16.22
C THR A 47 0.77 -10.21 15.02
N ARG A 48 0.17 -9.01 15.03
CA ARG A 48 -0.73 -8.57 13.96
C ARG A 48 -0.52 -7.10 13.62
N LEU A 49 -0.16 -6.85 12.36
CA LEU A 49 -0.09 -5.53 11.74
C LEU A 49 -1.20 -5.44 10.69
N GLU A 50 -1.94 -4.34 10.69
CA GLU A 50 -2.96 -4.03 9.68
C GLU A 50 -2.56 -2.76 8.94
N ILE A 51 -2.78 -2.74 7.63
CA ILE A 51 -2.56 -1.60 6.76
C ILE A 51 -3.85 -1.38 5.96
N GLU A 52 -4.45 -0.21 6.10
CA GLU A 52 -5.55 0.24 5.27
C GLU A 52 -5.06 1.35 4.36
N THR A 53 -5.19 1.16 3.04
CA THR A 53 -4.78 2.10 2.01
C THR A 53 -6.00 2.53 1.19
N VAL A 54 -6.29 3.82 1.18
CA VAL A 54 -7.37 4.43 0.39
C VAL A 54 -6.76 5.17 -0.79
N LEU A 55 -7.16 4.77 -1.99
CA LEU A 55 -6.80 5.39 -3.26
C LEU A 55 -7.97 6.27 -3.73
N THR A 56 -7.67 7.49 -4.13
CA THR A 56 -8.67 8.40 -4.72
C THR A 56 -8.08 9.00 -5.98
N ASP A 57 -8.72 8.71 -7.10
CA ASP A 57 -8.32 9.15 -8.42
C ASP A 57 -9.57 9.42 -9.26
N PRO A 58 -9.94 10.68 -9.50
CA PRO A 58 -11.16 11.02 -10.23
C PRO A 58 -11.10 10.70 -11.72
N GLU A 59 -9.93 10.38 -12.28
CA GLU A 59 -9.78 10.04 -13.70
C GLU A 59 -9.79 8.53 -13.95
N ALA A 60 -9.27 7.75 -12.99
CA ALA A 60 -9.18 6.30 -13.12
C ALA A 60 -10.24 5.54 -12.34
N PHE A 61 -10.77 6.08 -11.23
CA PHE A 61 -11.68 5.37 -10.33
C PHE A 61 -13.02 6.09 -10.19
N VAL A 62 -14.11 5.32 -10.31
CA VAL A 62 -15.48 5.82 -10.11
C VAL A 62 -15.79 6.21 -8.65
N ALA A 63 -15.01 5.67 -7.69
CA ALA A 63 -15.11 5.95 -6.27
C ALA A 63 -13.76 5.64 -5.59
N PRO A 64 -13.51 6.14 -4.36
CA PRO A 64 -12.32 5.76 -3.62
C PRO A 64 -12.20 4.23 -3.45
N TYR A 65 -11.03 3.69 -3.77
CA TYR A 65 -10.75 2.26 -3.66
C TYR A 65 -9.98 1.97 -2.37
N THR A 66 -10.42 1.00 -1.58
CA THR A 66 -9.81 0.68 -0.28
C THR A 66 -9.18 -0.70 -0.31
N ILE A 67 -7.89 -0.76 0.01
CA ILE A 67 -7.11 -1.99 0.17
C ILE A 67 -6.87 -2.21 1.65
N LYS A 68 -7.19 -3.41 2.14
CA LYS A 68 -6.88 -3.84 3.52
C LYS A 68 -5.91 -5.00 3.48
N ARG A 69 -4.76 -4.83 4.09
CA ARG A 69 -3.74 -5.88 4.25
C ARG A 69 -3.49 -6.14 5.72
N ALA A 70 -3.22 -7.40 6.04
CA ALA A 70 -2.84 -7.78 7.38
C ALA A 70 -1.69 -8.76 7.35
N TYR A 71 -0.74 -8.54 8.25
CA TYR A 71 0.53 -9.24 8.31
C TYR A 71 0.72 -9.85 9.69
N THR A 72 1.36 -11.02 9.70
CA THR A 72 1.85 -11.70 10.89
C THR A 72 3.38 -11.79 10.81
N PRO A 73 4.08 -11.90 11.95
CA PRO A 73 5.52 -12.16 11.95
C PRO A 73 5.86 -13.39 11.13
N MET A 74 6.99 -13.35 10.42
CA MET A 74 7.57 -14.56 9.84
C MET A 74 7.95 -15.54 10.98
N PRO A 75 7.99 -16.86 10.70
CA PRO A 75 8.49 -17.84 11.65
C PRO A 75 9.88 -17.47 12.23
N PRO A 76 10.18 -17.88 13.47
CA PRO A 76 11.53 -17.71 14.02
C PRO A 76 12.58 -18.35 13.11
N GLY A 77 13.69 -17.65 12.87
CA GLY A 77 14.75 -18.12 11.98
C GLY A 77 14.57 -17.76 10.50
N SER A 78 13.40 -17.24 10.09
CA SER A 78 13.21 -16.73 8.73
C SER A 78 14.18 -15.58 8.41
N ARG A 79 14.54 -15.47 7.13
CA ARG A 79 15.37 -14.41 6.56
C ARG A 79 14.68 -13.87 5.31
N PHE A 80 14.91 -12.59 5.04
CA PHE A 80 14.58 -12.05 3.72
C PHE A 80 15.62 -12.58 2.75
N GLU A 81 15.15 -13.21 1.68
CA GLU A 81 15.98 -13.68 0.58
C GLU A 81 15.61 -12.89 -0.67
N GLU A 82 16.59 -12.65 -1.52
CA GLU A 82 16.34 -12.05 -2.82
C GLU A 82 15.58 -13.05 -3.68
N TYR A 83 14.43 -12.62 -4.18
CA TYR A 83 13.72 -13.38 -5.20
C TYR A 83 14.43 -13.17 -6.55
N LEU A 84 15.35 -14.08 -6.89
CA LEU A 84 15.97 -14.17 -8.21
C LEU A 84 15.02 -14.90 -9.16
N CYS A 85 14.37 -14.12 -10.01
CA CYS A 85 13.41 -14.60 -11.00
C CYS A 85 14.15 -15.12 -12.25
N GLU A 86 14.94 -16.20 -12.13
CA GLU A 86 15.84 -16.65 -13.22
C GLU A 86 15.13 -17.44 -14.36
N ASN A 87 13.83 -17.74 -14.24
CA ASN A 87 13.14 -18.59 -15.23
C ASN A 87 11.66 -18.22 -15.45
N ASN A 88 11.38 -16.95 -15.78
CA ASN A 88 10.13 -16.59 -16.46
C ASN A 88 10.26 -16.92 -17.95
N ARG A 89 10.40 -18.21 -18.30
CA ARG A 89 10.07 -18.66 -19.65
C ARG A 89 8.56 -18.58 -19.78
N ASP A 90 8.14 -17.64 -20.62
CA ASP A 90 6.77 -17.39 -21.05
C ASP A 90 5.92 -18.66 -21.12
N LEU A 91 4.77 -18.64 -20.42
CA LEU A 91 3.62 -19.45 -20.79
C LEU A 91 2.58 -18.53 -21.42
#